data_AF-A0A9N8PVL2-F1
#
_entry.id   AF-A0A9N8PVL2-F1
#
_cell.length_a   1.000
_cell.length_b   1.000
_cell.length_c   1.000
_cell.angle_alpha   90.00
_cell.angle_beta   90.00
_cell.angle_gamma   90.00
#
_symmetry.space_group_name_H-M   'P 1'
#
loop_
_entity.id
_entity.type
_entity.pdbx_description
1 polymer ?
#
loop_
_entity_poly.entity_id
_entity_poly.type
_entity_poly.pdbx_seq_one_letter_code
_entity_poly.pdbx_strand_id
1 'polypeptide(L)'
;MNSLFSLRCLRSVAPQTTASSATSQPSTILRALQQSRSFSSTPVPQKRNRGGPKKDARIREFTCPITSPKTLFSRDRYLRHWTIHRAWQIYKAQQRTQHERDLERQYQSMRDACEALRLMDSTGNIVKEGEAAAQGKNVGRLYRIAMMKNDIWGGVPIEYARIQTDSPSTDGWNHGWT
;
A
#
# COMPACT_ATOMS: atom_id res chain seq x y z
N MET A 1 26.63 47.25 -5.91
CA MET A 1 25.25 47.72 -5.67
C MET A 1 24.28 46.58 -5.93
N ASN A 2 23.74 46.07 -4.82
CA ASN A 2 22.43 45.45 -4.59
C ASN A 2 21.93 44.29 -5.48
N SER A 3 22.13 43.10 -4.91
CA SER A 3 21.27 41.91 -4.89
C SER A 3 19.77 42.20 -4.86
N LEU A 4 18.99 41.43 -5.62
CA LEU A 4 17.58 41.11 -5.35
C LEU A 4 17.25 39.68 -5.80
N PHE A 5 17.70 38.68 -5.04
CA PHE A 5 17.09 37.34 -5.09
C PHE A 5 15.84 37.34 -4.20
N SER A 6 14.67 37.26 -4.84
CA SER A 6 13.36 37.19 -4.20
C SER A 6 13.15 35.80 -3.61
N LEU A 7 13.22 35.67 -2.28
CA LEU A 7 12.78 34.49 -1.53
C LEU A 7 11.29 34.66 -1.20
N ARG A 8 10.41 34.08 -2.03
CA ARG A 8 9.02 33.86 -1.64
C ARG A 8 8.94 32.61 -0.76
N CYS A 9 8.78 32.87 0.53
CA CYS A 9 8.43 31.90 1.56
C CYS A 9 6.95 31.51 1.38
N LEU A 10 6.65 30.29 0.94
CA LEU A 10 5.29 29.75 0.99
C LEU A 10 5.09 29.08 2.36
N ARG A 11 4.35 29.75 3.24
CA ARG A 11 3.86 29.19 4.51
C ARG A 11 2.84 28.09 4.22
N SER A 12 3.14 26.88 4.69
CA SER A 12 2.20 25.78 4.79
C SER A 12 1.14 26.12 5.85
N VAL A 13 -0.12 26.20 5.45
CA VAL A 13 -1.28 26.30 6.35
C VAL A 13 -1.62 24.89 6.84
N ALA A 14 -1.50 24.66 8.15
CA ALA A 14 -1.96 23.43 8.78
C ALA A 14 -3.48 23.54 9.08
N PRO A 15 -4.29 22.49 8.85
CA PRO A 15 -5.68 22.50 9.23
C PRO A 15 -5.83 22.28 10.74
N GLN A 16 -6.59 23.16 11.39
CA GLN A 16 -7.02 22.99 12.78
C GLN A 16 -8.25 22.07 12.80
N THR A 17 -8.08 20.84 13.28
CA THR A 17 -9.18 19.95 13.65
C THR A 17 -9.68 20.33 15.04
N THR A 18 -10.86 20.94 15.11
CA THR A 18 -11.63 21.10 16.35
C THR A 18 -12.25 19.75 16.71
N ALA A 19 -11.75 19.10 17.76
CA ALA A 19 -12.38 17.92 18.34
C ALA A 19 -13.21 18.33 19.56
N SER A 20 -14.53 18.18 19.46
CA SER A 20 -15.49 18.35 20.54
C SER A 20 -15.33 17.23 21.58
N SER A 21 -15.08 17.59 22.84
CA SER A 21 -15.02 16.64 23.96
C SER A 21 -16.44 16.30 24.44
N ALA A 22 -16.96 15.13 24.06
CA ALA A 22 -18.12 14.52 24.69
C ALA A 22 -17.68 13.77 25.96
N THR A 23 -18.07 14.28 27.12
CA THR A 23 -17.90 13.63 28.42
C THR A 23 -18.84 12.42 28.49
N SER A 24 -18.27 11.21 28.45
CA SER A 24 -18.97 10.00 28.89
C SER A 24 -18.19 9.37 30.04
N GLN A 25 -18.87 9.18 31.16
CA GLN A 25 -18.35 8.54 32.37
C GLN A 25 -18.23 7.03 32.13
N PRO A 26 -17.06 6.39 32.32
CA PRO A 26 -17.02 4.94 32.39
C PRO A 26 -17.33 4.45 33.81
N SER A 27 -18.32 3.58 33.87
CA SER A 27 -18.74 2.78 35.00
C SER A 27 -17.57 2.03 35.65
N THR A 28 -17.37 2.32 36.93
CA THR A 28 -16.64 1.51 37.91
C THR A 28 -17.18 0.08 37.86
N ILE A 29 -16.33 -0.95 37.67
CA ILE A 29 -16.43 -2.28 38.34
C ILE A 29 -15.39 -3.32 37.86
N LEU A 30 -14.65 -3.15 36.75
CA LEU A 30 -13.61 -4.12 36.36
C LEU A 30 -12.17 -3.65 36.63
N ARG A 31 -11.87 -3.19 37.85
CA ARG A 31 -10.53 -2.73 38.27
C ARG A 31 -9.79 -3.67 39.24
N ALA A 32 -10.18 -4.95 39.32
CA ALA A 32 -9.66 -5.86 40.36
C ALA A 32 -8.65 -6.92 39.90
N LEU A 33 -8.12 -6.88 38.67
CA LEU A 33 -7.05 -7.80 38.23
C LEU A 33 -5.91 -7.13 37.43
N GLN A 34 -5.70 -5.83 37.64
CA GLN A 34 -4.46 -5.19 37.21
C GLN A 34 -3.38 -5.48 38.25
N GLN A 35 -2.63 -6.55 37.98
CA GLN A 35 -1.34 -6.81 38.62
C GLN A 35 -0.53 -5.50 38.64
N SER A 36 -0.21 -5.04 39.83
CA SER A 36 0.64 -3.89 40.11
C SER A 36 2.05 -4.14 39.58
N ARG A 37 2.28 -3.93 38.28
CA ARG A 37 3.63 -3.72 37.78
C ARG A 37 4.01 -2.28 38.08
N SER A 38 4.77 -2.11 39.15
CA SER A 38 5.45 -0.86 39.47
C SER A 38 6.34 -0.47 38.29
N PHE A 39 5.92 0.51 37.51
CA PHE A 39 6.78 1.17 36.52
C PHE A 39 7.77 2.06 37.30
N SER A 40 8.85 1.44 37.78
CA SER A 40 9.98 2.12 38.40
C SER A 40 11.17 1.98 37.45
N SER A 41 11.64 3.09 36.89
CA SER A 41 12.82 3.14 36.02
C SER A 41 14.14 3.03 36.78
N THR A 42 14.09 2.99 38.11
CA THR A 42 15.26 2.85 38.98
C THR A 42 15.49 1.38 39.34
N PRO A 43 16.68 0.82 39.07
CA PRO A 43 16.99 -0.56 39.40
C PRO A 43 17.02 -0.74 40.92
N VAL A 44 16.23 -1.68 41.46
CA VAL A 44 16.28 -2.06 42.88
C VAL A 44 17.66 -2.67 43.18
N PRO A 45 18.41 -2.17 44.17
CA PRO A 45 19.72 -2.71 44.50
C PRO A 45 19.60 -4.14 45.02
N GLN A 46 20.10 -5.11 44.26
CA GLN A 46 20.14 -6.51 44.67
C GLN A 46 21.40 -6.82 45.49
N LYS A 47 21.24 -7.58 46.58
CA LYS A 47 22.36 -8.10 47.38
C LYS A 47 23.29 -8.93 46.49
N ARG A 48 24.59 -8.60 46.45
CA ARG A 48 25.64 -9.32 45.69
C ARG A 48 25.83 -10.75 46.26
N ASN A 49 25.00 -11.69 45.85
CA ASN A 49 25.29 -13.12 45.92
C ASN A 49 26.03 -13.54 44.65
N ARG A 50 27.03 -14.43 44.77
CA ARG A 50 27.93 -14.89 43.68
C ARG A 50 27.25 -15.65 42.52
N GLY A 51 25.92 -15.62 42.43
CA GLY A 51 25.12 -16.29 41.40
C GLY A 51 23.80 -15.55 41.13
N GLY A 52 23.89 -14.33 40.58
CA GLY A 52 22.71 -13.59 40.13
C GLY A 52 21.89 -14.36 39.09
N PRO A 53 20.61 -14.01 38.86
CA PRO A 53 19.75 -14.75 37.94
C PRO A 53 20.40 -14.79 36.56
N LYS A 54 20.63 -16.01 36.05
CA LYS A 54 21.15 -16.23 34.70
C LYS A 54 20.15 -15.67 33.71
N LYS A 55 20.38 -14.45 33.23
CA LYS A 55 19.60 -13.87 32.13
C LYS A 55 19.70 -14.82 30.92
N ASP A 56 18.55 -15.31 30.46
CA ASP A 56 18.42 -16.18 29.29
C ASP A 56 19.21 -15.58 28.11
N ALA A 57 20.02 -16.41 27.46
CA ALA A 57 20.87 -15.99 26.34
C ALA A 57 20.04 -15.42 25.18
N ARG A 58 18.81 -15.94 24.96
CA ARG A 58 17.88 -15.44 23.95
C ARG A 58 17.46 -14.00 24.21
N ILE A 59 17.27 -13.62 25.48
CA ILE A 59 16.92 -12.25 25.85
C ILE A 59 18.09 -11.32 25.54
N ARG A 60 19.32 -11.76 25.81
CA ARG A 60 20.55 -10.96 25.58
C ARG A 60 20.77 -10.63 24.10
N GLU A 61 20.44 -11.55 23.20
CA GLU A 61 20.55 -11.32 21.75
C GLU A 61 19.66 -10.16 21.30
N PHE A 62 18.44 -10.03 21.84
CA PHE A 62 17.58 -8.88 21.58
C PHE A 62 17.96 -7.62 22.37
N THR A 63 18.58 -7.74 23.56
CA THR A 63 18.87 -6.58 24.44
C THR A 63 20.16 -5.84 24.11
N CYS A 64 21.06 -6.43 23.34
CA CYS A 64 22.28 -5.78 22.86
C CYS A 64 22.04 -5.27 21.43
N PRO A 65 21.71 -3.99 21.22
CA PRO A 65 21.62 -3.45 19.88
C PRO A 65 23.04 -3.36 19.33
N ILE A 66 23.39 -4.27 18.41
CA ILE A 66 24.56 -4.12 17.52
C ILE A 66 24.20 -3.03 16.49
N THR A 67 23.83 -1.85 16.98
CA THR A 67 23.56 -0.70 16.13
C THR A 67 24.90 -0.06 15.86
N SER A 68 25.37 -0.25 14.62
CA SER A 68 26.52 0.49 14.12
C SER A 68 26.31 2.00 14.32
N PRO A 69 27.37 2.77 14.63
CA PRO A 69 27.25 4.21 14.75
C PRO A 69 26.68 4.81 13.45
N LYS A 70 25.99 5.94 13.58
CA LYS A 70 25.47 6.66 12.42
C LYS A 70 26.64 6.98 11.46
N THR A 71 26.46 6.69 10.18
CA THR A 71 27.48 6.95 9.17
C THR A 71 27.64 8.44 8.94
N LEU A 72 28.86 8.95 9.09
CA LEU A 72 29.21 10.33 8.78
C LEU A 72 29.83 10.40 7.38
N PHE A 73 29.31 11.27 6.52
CA PHE A 73 29.82 11.45 5.16
C PHE A 73 30.57 12.78 5.04
N SER A 74 31.68 12.76 4.29
CA SER A 74 32.31 13.99 3.80
C SER A 74 31.40 14.70 2.81
N ARG A 75 31.65 15.99 2.55
CA ARG A 75 30.83 16.81 1.65
C ARG A 75 30.66 16.17 0.26
N ASP A 76 31.74 15.73 -0.37
CA ASP A 76 31.67 15.14 -1.73
C ASP A 76 30.92 13.81 -1.75
N ARG A 77 31.11 12.97 -0.73
CA ARG A 77 30.37 11.71 -0.58
C ARG A 77 28.88 11.98 -0.37
N TYR A 78 28.55 12.98 0.44
CA TYR A 78 27.17 13.40 0.68
C TYR A 78 26.50 13.89 -0.61
N LEU A 79 27.18 14.72 -1.39
CA LEU A 79 26.66 15.22 -2.67
C LEU A 79 26.43 14.08 -3.68
N ARG A 80 27.38 13.14 -3.82
CA ARG A 80 27.20 11.95 -4.67
C ARG A 80 26.01 11.12 -4.22
N HIS A 81 25.88 10.87 -2.91
CA HIS A 81 24.77 10.14 -2.35
C HIS A 81 23.43 10.85 -2.62
N TRP A 82 23.38 12.17 -2.44
CA TRP A 82 22.19 12.98 -2.70
C TRP A 82 21.77 12.89 -4.17
N THR A 83 22.71 12.98 -5.11
CA THR A 83 22.41 12.88 -6.54
C THR A 83 21.85 11.51 -6.90
N ILE A 84 22.46 10.42 -6.42
CA ILE A 84 21.97 9.05 -6.66
C ILE A 84 20.57 8.88 -6.06
N HIS A 85 20.37 9.34 -4.83
CA HIS A 85 19.08 9.27 -4.16
C HIS A 85 18.00 10.06 -4.92
N ARG A 86 18.32 11.27 -5.40
CA ARG A 86 17.38 12.09 -6.16
C ARG A 86 17.05 11.46 -7.51
N ALA A 87 18.05 10.95 -8.23
CA ALA A 87 17.85 10.22 -9.49
C ALA A 87 16.92 9.01 -9.29
N TRP A 88 17.13 8.24 -8.22
CA TRP A 88 16.26 7.12 -7.85
C TRP A 88 14.82 7.54 -7.55
N GLN A 89 14.62 8.65 -6.84
CA GLN A 89 13.29 9.19 -6.59
C GLN A 89 12.56 9.59 -7.89
N ILE A 90 13.27 10.24 -8.80
CA ILE A 90 12.73 10.64 -10.11
C ILE A 90 12.36 9.40 -10.92
N TYR A 91 13.26 8.41 -10.98
CA TYR A 91 13.00 7.14 -11.66
C TYR A 91 11.75 6.44 -11.11
N LYS A 92 11.62 6.31 -9.79
CA LYS A 92 10.43 5.73 -9.17
C LYS A 92 9.15 6.52 -9.49
N ALA A 93 9.23 7.85 -9.53
CA ALA A 93 8.09 8.67 -9.91
C ALA A 93 7.69 8.41 -11.37
N GLN A 94 8.66 8.35 -12.28
CA GLN A 94 8.43 8.00 -13.68
C GLN A 94 7.77 6.62 -13.82
N GLN A 95 8.28 5.60 -13.14
CA GLN A 95 7.68 4.25 -13.14
C GLN A 95 6.22 4.24 -12.67
N ARG A 96 5.89 4.97 -11.60
CA ARG A 96 4.49 5.08 -11.13
C ARG A 96 3.61 5.73 -12.18
N THR A 97 4.05 6.86 -12.74
CA THR A 97 3.27 7.56 -13.76
C THR A 97 3.13 6.75 -15.06
N GLN A 98 4.09 5.86 -15.35
CA GLN A 98 3.97 4.95 -16.49
C GLN A 98 2.93 3.87 -16.19
N HIS A 99 3.02 3.25 -15.02
CA HIS A 99 2.07 2.24 -14.58
C HIS A 99 0.63 2.78 -14.52
N GLU A 100 0.44 3.98 -13.97
CA GLU A 100 -0.86 4.68 -13.94
C GLU A 100 -1.41 4.89 -15.36
N ARG A 101 -0.59 5.35 -16.30
CA ARG A 101 -1.01 5.51 -17.71
C ARG A 101 -1.37 4.19 -18.38
N ASP A 102 -0.65 3.12 -18.08
CA ASP A 102 -0.96 1.80 -18.65
C ASP A 102 -2.29 1.28 -18.10
N LEU A 103 -2.57 1.49 -16.80
CA LEU A 103 -3.87 1.20 -16.19
C LEU A 103 -4.98 2.06 -16.79
N GLU A 104 -4.74 3.36 -17.01
CA GLU A 104 -5.69 4.26 -17.67
C GLU A 104 -6.04 3.79 -19.09
N ARG A 105 -5.04 3.37 -19.88
CA ARG A 105 -5.26 2.81 -21.23
C ARG A 105 -6.10 1.54 -21.20
N GLN A 106 -5.79 0.62 -20.29
CA GLN A 106 -6.56 -0.62 -20.11
C GLN A 106 -8.01 -0.28 -19.76
N TYR A 107 -8.21 0.64 -18.82
CA TYR A 107 -9.54 1.07 -18.42
C TYR A 107 -10.32 1.78 -19.54
N GLN A 108 -9.66 2.64 -20.33
CA GLN A 108 -10.27 3.28 -21.50
C GLN A 108 -10.69 2.22 -22.53
N SER A 109 -9.82 1.27 -22.85
CA SER A 109 -10.14 0.17 -23.76
C SER A 109 -11.32 -0.68 -23.25
N MET A 110 -11.36 -0.99 -21.95
CA MET A 110 -12.47 -1.72 -21.34
C MET A 110 -13.77 -0.92 -21.40
N ARG A 111 -13.73 0.39 -21.15
CA ARG A 111 -14.89 1.28 -21.24
C ARG A 111 -15.45 1.29 -22.66
N ASP A 112 -14.60 1.50 -23.65
CA ASP A 112 -15.00 1.59 -25.05
C ASP A 112 -15.63 0.26 -25.52
N ALA A 113 -15.04 -0.88 -25.13
CA ALA A 113 -15.62 -2.19 -25.38
C ALA A 113 -16.99 -2.38 -24.71
N CYS A 114 -17.16 -1.90 -23.48
CA CYS A 114 -18.45 -1.96 -22.77
C CYS A 114 -19.52 -1.07 -23.43
N GLU A 115 -19.17 0.13 -23.90
CA GLU A 115 -20.08 0.99 -24.66
C GLU A 115 -20.49 0.33 -25.98
N ALA A 116 -19.55 -0.32 -26.68
CA ALA A 116 -19.87 -1.11 -27.87
C ALA A 116 -20.86 -2.24 -27.56
N LEU A 117 -20.67 -2.98 -26.46
CA LEU A 117 -21.60 -4.03 -26.02
C LEU A 117 -22.97 -3.49 -25.62
N ARG A 118 -23.06 -2.25 -25.13
CA ARG A 118 -24.32 -1.59 -24.77
C ARG A 118 -25.18 -1.32 -26.01
N LEU A 119 -24.54 -1.02 -27.14
CA LEU A 119 -25.19 -0.69 -28.41
C LEU A 119 -25.33 -1.88 -29.37
N MET A 120 -24.78 -3.04 -29.00
CA MET A 120 -24.82 -4.24 -29.81
C MET A 120 -26.19 -4.95 -29.71
N ASP A 121 -26.74 -5.33 -30.87
CA ASP A 121 -27.91 -6.20 -30.97
C ASP A 121 -27.52 -7.70 -30.88
N SER A 122 -28.52 -8.56 -30.69
CA SER A 122 -28.42 -10.02 -30.70
C SER A 122 -27.70 -10.62 -31.91
N THR A 123 -27.74 -9.94 -33.05
CA THR A 123 -27.05 -10.35 -34.30
C THR A 123 -25.59 -9.90 -34.38
N GLY A 124 -25.09 -9.15 -33.38
CA GLY A 124 -23.71 -8.65 -33.35
C GLY A 124 -23.50 -7.32 -34.10
N ASN A 125 -24.57 -6.71 -34.62
CA ASN A 125 -24.48 -5.40 -35.27
C ASN A 125 -24.57 -4.27 -34.24
N ILE A 126 -23.81 -3.18 -34.47
CA ILE A 126 -23.84 -1.99 -33.62
C ILE A 126 -25.00 -1.10 -34.07
N VAL A 127 -25.95 -0.86 -33.17
CA VAL A 127 -27.11 0.00 -33.40
C VAL A 127 -26.78 1.42 -32.94
N LYS A 128 -27.24 2.44 -33.67
CA LYS A 128 -27.07 3.83 -33.24
C LYS A 128 -27.93 4.10 -32.00
N GLU A 129 -27.49 5.00 -31.13
CA GLU A 129 -28.15 5.25 -29.82
C GLU A 129 -29.65 5.57 -29.94
N GLY A 130 -30.07 6.28 -30.99
CA GLY A 130 -31.48 6.63 -31.22
C GLY A 130 -32.38 5.44 -31.59
N GLU A 131 -31.82 4.37 -32.14
CA GLU A 131 -32.56 3.17 -32.60
C GLU A 131 -32.53 2.06 -31.54
N ALA A 132 -31.59 2.11 -30.59
CA ALA A 132 -31.44 1.14 -29.52
C ALA A 132 -32.70 1.05 -28.62
N ALA A 133 -33.39 2.18 -28.40
CA ALA A 133 -34.63 2.21 -27.63
C ALA A 133 -35.79 1.49 -28.34
N ALA A 134 -35.80 1.49 -29.68
CA ALA A 134 -36.85 0.89 -30.48
C ALA A 134 -36.74 -0.64 -30.55
N GLN A 135 -35.52 -1.20 -30.52
CA GLN A 135 -35.28 -2.64 -30.57
C GLN A 135 -35.47 -3.39 -29.23
N GLY A 136 -35.83 -2.68 -28.17
CA GLY A 136 -36.24 -3.28 -26.89
C GLY A 136 -35.14 -4.07 -26.19
N LYS A 137 -35.53 -5.15 -25.47
CA LYS A 137 -34.66 -5.92 -24.56
C LYS A 137 -33.52 -6.70 -25.24
N ASN A 138 -33.44 -6.70 -26.56
CA ASN A 138 -32.42 -7.46 -27.32
C ASN A 138 -31.08 -6.72 -27.38
N VAL A 139 -31.12 -5.38 -27.47
CA VAL A 139 -29.93 -4.52 -27.44
C VAL A 139 -29.36 -4.48 -26.01
N GLY A 140 -28.03 -4.56 -25.88
CA GLY A 140 -27.35 -4.47 -24.59
C GLY A 140 -27.59 -5.67 -23.65
N ARG A 141 -28.06 -6.82 -24.18
CA ARG A 141 -28.17 -8.07 -23.40
C ARG A 141 -26.80 -8.54 -22.89
N LEU A 142 -25.80 -8.57 -23.77
CA LEU A 142 -24.43 -8.98 -23.43
C LEU A 142 -23.81 -8.04 -22.39
N TYR A 143 -24.02 -6.73 -22.53
CA TYR A 143 -23.58 -5.74 -21.54
C TYR A 143 -24.14 -6.03 -20.14
N ARG A 144 -25.44 -6.32 -20.02
CA ARG A 144 -26.06 -6.67 -18.73
C ARG A 144 -25.45 -7.93 -18.10
N ILE A 145 -25.18 -8.96 -18.91
CA ILE A 145 -24.53 -10.20 -18.46
C ILE A 145 -23.09 -9.91 -18.01
N ALA A 146 -22.33 -9.15 -18.80
CA ALA A 146 -20.95 -8.79 -18.48
C ALA A 146 -20.83 -7.94 -17.19
N MET A 147 -21.85 -7.14 -16.87
CA MET A 147 -21.91 -6.34 -15.65
C MET A 147 -22.34 -7.15 -14.41
N MET A 148 -22.73 -8.42 -14.55
CA MET A 148 -23.05 -9.27 -13.40
C MET A 148 -21.77 -9.57 -12.60
N LYS A 149 -21.79 -9.24 -11.31
CA LYS A 149 -20.65 -9.45 -10.40
C LYS A 149 -20.77 -10.74 -9.60
N ASN A 150 -21.08 -11.84 -10.28
CA ASN A 150 -21.21 -13.15 -9.65
C ASN A 150 -19.81 -13.70 -9.33
N ASP A 151 -19.63 -14.24 -8.12
CA ASP A 151 -18.40 -14.90 -7.62
C ASP A 151 -17.09 -14.09 -7.65
N ILE A 152 -17.12 -12.81 -8.02
CA ILE A 152 -15.93 -11.93 -8.04
C ILE A 152 -15.30 -11.79 -6.64
N TRP A 153 -16.13 -11.84 -5.60
CA TRP A 153 -15.68 -11.73 -4.21
C TRP A 153 -15.09 -13.04 -3.66
N GLY A 154 -15.12 -14.13 -4.43
CA GLY A 154 -14.50 -15.42 -4.07
C GLY A 154 -12.97 -15.44 -4.22
N GLY A 155 -12.38 -14.39 -4.80
CA GLY A 155 -10.94 -14.26 -5.00
C GLY A 155 -10.44 -14.84 -6.33
N VAL A 156 -9.12 -14.91 -6.46
CA VAL A 156 -8.42 -15.43 -7.66
C VAL A 156 -7.93 -16.85 -7.37
N PRO A 157 -7.99 -17.80 -8.32
CA PRO A 157 -7.44 -19.14 -8.12
C PRO A 157 -5.96 -19.10 -7.71
N ILE A 158 -5.59 -19.95 -6.75
CA ILE A 158 -4.27 -19.91 -6.10
C ILE A 158 -3.13 -20.24 -7.08
N GLU A 159 -3.43 -20.98 -8.14
CA GLU A 159 -2.50 -21.34 -9.20
C GLU A 159 -2.02 -20.11 -9.98
N TYR A 160 -2.89 -19.10 -10.15
CA TYR A 160 -2.55 -17.85 -10.85
C TYR A 160 -1.96 -16.78 -9.92
N ALA A 161 -2.19 -16.88 -8.61
CA ALA A 161 -1.65 -15.94 -7.62
C ALA A 161 -0.17 -16.18 -7.28
N ARG A 162 0.55 -17.00 -8.06
CA ARG A 162 1.97 -17.31 -7.85
C ARG A 162 2.84 -16.09 -8.13
N ILE A 163 3.74 -15.78 -7.19
CA ILE A 163 4.68 -14.67 -7.29
C ILE A 163 5.81 -15.06 -8.25
N GLN A 164 6.36 -14.07 -8.96
CA GLN A 164 7.53 -14.26 -9.83
C GLN A 164 8.75 -14.66 -8.99
N THR A 165 9.50 -15.67 -9.48
CA THR A 165 10.75 -16.14 -8.86
C THR A 165 11.96 -15.65 -9.65
N ASP A 166 13.12 -15.53 -8.98
CA ASP A 166 14.36 -15.05 -9.63
C ASP A 166 14.88 -16.01 -10.70
N SER A 167 14.62 -17.32 -10.56
CA SER A 167 14.93 -18.36 -11.56
C SER A 167 13.70 -19.23 -11.83
N PRO A 168 13.53 -19.74 -13.06
CA PRO A 168 12.42 -20.63 -13.38
C PRO A 168 12.59 -22.01 -12.70
N SER A 169 11.49 -22.76 -12.57
CA SER A 169 11.54 -24.15 -12.11
C SER A 169 12.15 -25.06 -13.17
N THR A 170 12.61 -26.25 -12.77
CA THR A 170 13.20 -27.25 -13.69
C THR A 170 12.25 -27.63 -14.82
N ASP A 171 10.97 -27.85 -14.50
CA ASP A 171 9.97 -28.27 -15.49
C ASP A 171 9.32 -27.09 -16.23
N GLY A 172 9.51 -25.85 -15.75
CA GLY A 172 9.03 -24.60 -16.38
C GLY A 172 7.51 -24.44 -16.43
N TRP A 173 6.83 -25.18 -17.31
CA TRP A 173 5.39 -25.14 -17.54
C TRP A 173 4.80 -26.55 -17.71
N ASN A 174 3.63 -26.80 -17.10
CA ASN A 174 2.93 -28.07 -17.25
C ASN A 174 2.10 -28.10 -18.55
N HIS A 175 2.63 -28.73 -19.58
CA HIS A 175 1.91 -28.96 -20.85
C HIS A 175 0.89 -30.10 -20.80
N GLY A 176 0.94 -30.97 -19.79
CA GLY A 176 0.04 -32.12 -19.62
C GLY A 176 -1.22 -31.80 -18.80
N TRP A 177 -1.60 -30.53 -18.71
CA TRP A 177 -2.82 -30.12 -18.01
C TRP A 177 -4.06 -30.59 -18.78
N THR A 178 -4.97 -31.29 -18.11
CA THR A 178 -6.23 -31.84 -18.65
C THR A 178 -7.42 -31.41 -17.81
#